data_AF-A0A1Q3ASZ8-F1
#
_entry.id   AF-A0A1Q3ASZ8-F1
#
_cell.length_a   1.000
_cell.length_b   1.000
_cell.length_c   1.000
_cell.angle_alpha   90.00
_cell.angle_beta   90.00
_cell.angle_gamma   90.00
#
_symmetry.space_group_name_H-M   'P 1'
#
loop_
_entity.id
_entity.type
_entity.pdbx_description
1 polymer ?
#
loop_
_entity_poly.entity_id
_entity_poly.type
_entity_poly.pdbx_seq_one_letter_code
_entity_poly.pdbx_strand_id
1 'polypeptide(L)'
;EFDNLYDVYNFYNYYALHKGFGIRRSLSNKSSATGELIWKKFVCNKAGWRAKNKEKEDGSEVVSRCRETRDGCMARLNVRWKRHGKWVVTRFVKEHSHTLDTPRK
;
A
#
# COMPACT_ATOMS: atom_id res chain seq x y z
N GLU A 1 -2.18 -13.02 -13.80
CA GLU A 1 -2.98 -13.50 -12.64
C GLU A 1 -2.02 -14.18 -11.68
N PHE A 2 -2.38 -14.40 -10.42
CA PHE A 2 -1.48 -14.99 -9.42
C PHE A 2 -2.19 -16.05 -8.60
N ASP A 3 -1.48 -17.09 -8.19
CA ASP A 3 -2.04 -18.16 -7.36
C ASP A 3 -2.12 -17.73 -5.89
N ASN A 4 -1.10 -17.02 -5.40
CA ASN A 4 -1.03 -16.55 -4.01
C ASN A 4 -0.84 -15.03 -3.87
N LEU A 5 -1.22 -14.50 -2.70
CA LEU A 5 -0.95 -13.11 -2.33
C LEU A 5 0.54 -12.80 -2.20
N TYR A 6 1.34 -13.82 -1.90
CA TYR A 6 2.78 -13.68 -1.78
C TYR A 6 3.41 -13.34 -3.13
N ASP A 7 3.00 -14.03 -4.21
CA ASP A 7 3.42 -13.72 -5.58
C ASP A 7 3.00 -12.32 -6.01
N VAL A 8 1.76 -11.91 -5.70
CA VAL A 8 1.30 -10.53 -5.95
C VAL A 8 2.22 -9.53 -5.25
N TYR A 9 2.56 -9.79 -3.98
CA TYR A 9 3.43 -8.92 -3.19
C TYR A 9 4.83 -8.84 -3.79
N ASN A 10 5.44 -9.98 -4.13
CA ASN A 10 6.77 -10.02 -4.74
C ASN A 10 6.83 -9.33 -6.09
N PHE A 11 5.82 -9.56 -6.95
CA PHE A 11 5.69 -8.88 -8.22
C PHE A 11 5.65 -7.36 -8.06
N TYR A 12 4.79 -6.87 -7.15
CA TYR A 12 4.68 -5.44 -6.93
C TYR A 12 5.91 -4.85 -6.22
N ASN A 13 6.55 -5.61 -5.34
CA ASN A 13 7.79 -5.22 -4.68
C ASN A 13 8.93 -5.06 -5.69
N TYR A 14 9.08 -6.02 -6.61
CA TYR A 14 10.07 -5.94 -7.66
C TYR A 14 9.83 -4.74 -8.58
N TYR A 15 8.57 -4.52 -8.99
CA TYR A 15 8.19 -3.34 -9.75
C TYR A 15 8.55 -2.05 -9.02
N ALA A 16 8.25 -1.98 -7.72
CA ALA A 16 8.49 -0.81 -6.91
C ALA A 16 9.99 -0.52 -6.72
N LEU A 17 10.79 -1.56 -6.45
CA LEU A 17 12.25 -1.47 -6.37
C LEU A 17 12.84 -0.96 -7.69
N HIS A 18 12.41 -1.53 -8.82
CA HIS A 18 12.86 -1.09 -10.14
C HIS A 18 12.45 0.36 -10.45
N LYS A 19 11.30 0.80 -9.94
CA LYS A 19 10.81 2.17 -10.12
C LYS A 19 11.35 3.16 -9.10
N GLY A 20 12.00 2.72 -8.02
CA GLY A 20 12.56 3.60 -7.00
C GLY A 20 11.59 4.00 -5.88
N PHE A 21 10.71 3.08 -5.47
CA PHE A 21 9.86 3.29 -4.30
C PHE A 21 9.65 2.03 -3.48
N GLY A 22 9.31 2.19 -2.20
CA GLY A 22 8.91 1.10 -1.32
C GLY A 22 7.40 0.86 -1.33
N ILE A 23 6.98 -0.38 -1.08
CA ILE A 23 5.55 -0.75 -0.96
C ILE A 23 5.17 -1.06 0.48
N ARG A 24 3.90 -0.84 0.82
CA ARG A 24 3.29 -1.21 2.10
C ARG A 24 2.01 -2.02 1.87
N ARG A 25 1.81 -3.03 2.71
CA ARG A 25 0.53 -3.77 2.78
C ARG A 25 -0.51 -2.87 3.43
N SER A 26 -1.58 -2.58 2.70
CA SER A 26 -2.69 -1.73 3.16
C SER A 26 -3.91 -2.59 3.48
N LEU A 27 -5.08 -1.96 3.43
CA LEU A 27 -6.40 -2.51 3.65
C LEU A 27 -6.59 -3.87 2.96
N SER A 28 -7.28 -4.75 3.67
CA SER A 28 -7.82 -6.01 3.18
C SER A 28 -9.28 -6.07 3.60
N ASN A 29 -10.12 -6.72 2.80
CA ASN A 29 -11.46 -7.14 3.23
C ASN A 29 -11.54 -8.65 3.06
N LYS A 30 -12.25 -9.23 4.00
CA LYS A 30 -12.54 -10.65 4.06
C LYS A 30 -14.03 -10.84 3.77
N SER A 31 -14.39 -12.00 3.25
CA SER A 31 -15.78 -12.39 3.10
C SER A 31 -16.39 -12.53 4.48
N SER A 32 -17.50 -11.85 4.74
CA SER A 32 -18.24 -12.05 6.00
C SER A 32 -18.85 -13.46 6.09
N ALA A 33 -19.13 -14.09 4.95
CA ALA A 33 -19.73 -15.42 4.88
C ALA A 33 -18.71 -16.55 5.09
N THR A 34 -17.48 -16.39 4.57
CA THR A 34 -16.48 -17.47 4.53
C THR A 34 -15.19 -17.15 5.29
N GLY A 35 -14.99 -15.89 5.70
CA GLY A 35 -13.74 -15.41 6.31
C GLY A 35 -12.57 -15.26 5.32
N GLU A 36 -12.72 -15.72 4.07
CA GLU A 36 -11.68 -15.70 3.05
C GLU A 36 -11.34 -14.29 2.57
N LEU A 37 -10.08 -14.05 2.21
CA LEU A 37 -9.65 -12.73 1.73
C LEU A 37 -10.22 -12.47 0.33
N ILE A 38 -11.14 -11.50 0.20
CA ILE A 38 -11.75 -11.17 -1.10
C ILE A 38 -10.88 -10.21 -1.90
N TRP A 39 -10.26 -9.24 -1.23
CA TRP A 39 -9.41 -8.24 -1.89
C TRP A 39 -8.27 -7.79 -0.98
N LYS A 40 -7.19 -7.35 -1.61
CA LYS A 40 -6.03 -6.76 -0.95
C LYS A 40 -5.58 -5.53 -1.70
N LYS A 41 -5.19 -4.50 -0.94
CA LYS A 41 -4.57 -3.28 -1.46
C LYS A 41 -3.11 -3.19 -1.02
N PHE A 42 -2.23 -2.92 -1.97
CA PHE A 42 -0.84 -2.53 -1.75
C PHE A 42 -0.69 -1.07 -2.17
N VAL A 43 0.08 -0.30 -1.41
CA VAL A 43 0.26 1.14 -1.64
C VAL A 43 1.74 1.49 -1.60
N CYS A 44 2.11 2.63 -2.18
CA CYS A 44 3.44 3.21 -1.97
C CYS A 44 3.67 3.52 -0.49
N ASN A 45 4.92 3.49 -0.03
CA ASN A 45 5.27 3.87 1.34
C ASN A 45 4.88 5.32 1.68
N LYS A 46 4.94 6.21 0.68
CA LYS A 46 4.53 7.62 0.81
C LYS A 46 3.01 7.84 0.66
N ALA A 47 2.22 6.78 0.60
CA ALA A 47 0.79 6.90 0.31
C ALA A 47 -0.06 7.38 1.50
N GLY A 48 -1.09 8.17 1.15
CA GLY A 48 -2.03 8.78 2.09
C GLY A 48 -1.41 9.90 2.92
N TRP A 49 -2.18 10.40 3.88
CA TRP A 49 -1.75 11.39 4.86
C TRP A 49 -1.81 10.75 6.25
N ARG A 50 -0.93 11.14 7.17
CA ARG A 50 -1.23 10.86 8.59
C ARG A 50 -2.31 11.83 9.04
N ALA A 51 -3.21 11.35 9.90
CA ALA A 51 -4.00 12.27 10.71
C ALA A 51 -3.02 13.15 11.50
N LYS A 52 -3.24 14.46 11.49
CA LYS A 52 -2.50 15.39 12.34
C LYS A 52 -2.55 14.84 13.77
N ASN A 53 -1.41 14.83 14.44
CA ASN A 53 -1.33 14.40 15.83
C ASN A 53 -2.42 15.16 16.60
N LYS A 54 -3.27 14.44 17.35
CA LYS A 54 -4.20 15.10 18.24
C LYS A 54 -3.37 15.92 19.22
N GLU A 55 -3.68 17.20 19.32
CA GLU A 55 -3.22 18.03 20.44
C GLU A 55 -3.71 17.34 21.73
N LYS A 56 -2.82 17.14 22.70
CA LYS A 56 -3.29 16.76 24.04
C LYS A 56 -4.04 17.95 24.65
N GLU A 57 -4.96 17.71 25.58
CA GLU A 57 -5.69 18.78 26.30
C GLU A 57 -4.75 19.76 27.03
N ASP A 58 -3.51 19.36 27.26
CA ASP A 58 -2.42 20.15 27.85
C ASP A 58 -1.69 21.07 26.85
N GLY A 59 -2.09 21.09 25.57
CA GLY A 59 -1.42 21.88 24.53
C GLY A 59 -0.08 21.30 24.05
N SER A 60 0.37 20.17 24.63
CA SER A 60 1.55 19.45 24.18
C SER A 60 1.26 18.63 22.92
N GLU A 61 2.00 18.93 21.84
CA GLU A 61 1.98 18.16 20.61
C GLU A 61 2.46 16.73 20.87
N VAL A 62 1.64 15.73 20.49
CA VAL A 62 2.08 14.32 20.49
C VAL A 62 3.13 14.19 19.39
N VAL A 63 4.40 14.39 19.70
CA VAL A 63 5.49 14.16 18.75
C VAL A 63 5.53 12.68 18.40
N SER A 64 4.96 12.35 17.24
CA SER A 64 5.13 11.01 16.68
C SER A 64 6.62 10.85 16.34
N ARG A 65 7.31 9.91 16.99
CA ARG A 65 8.75 9.65 16.78
C ARG A 65 9.13 9.20 15.36
N CYS A 66 8.17 9.04 14.46
CA CYS A 66 8.37 8.51 13.13
C CYS A 66 8.31 9.65 12.10
N ARG A 67 9.38 9.85 11.31
CA ARG A 67 9.47 10.87 10.26
C ARG A 67 8.24 10.88 9.34
N GLU A 68 7.75 12.07 8.98
CA GLU A 68 6.67 12.27 8.01
C GLU A 68 7.15 11.88 6.62
N THR A 69 6.86 10.63 6.23
CA THR A 69 7.23 10.09 4.90
C THR A 69 6.03 10.00 3.96
N ARG A 70 4.83 10.39 4.42
CA ARG A 70 3.56 10.29 3.69
C ARG A 70 3.24 11.62 3.01
N ASP A 71 3.21 11.60 1.69
CA ASP A 71 3.08 12.76 0.81
C ASP A 71 1.74 12.74 0.05
N GLY A 72 0.79 11.88 0.46
CA GLY A 72 -0.47 11.75 -0.27
C GLY A 72 -0.40 10.92 -1.55
N CYS A 73 0.71 10.19 -1.77
CA CYS A 73 0.91 9.42 -3.00
C CYS A 73 -0.26 8.46 -3.28
N MET A 74 -0.79 8.50 -4.50
CA MET A 74 -1.95 7.69 -4.89
C MET A 74 -1.59 6.34 -5.53
N ALA A 75 -0.29 6.10 -5.77
CA ALA A 75 0.21 4.84 -6.33
C ALA A 75 -0.22 3.63 -5.48
N ARG A 76 -0.92 2.70 -6.14
CA ARG A 76 -1.52 1.52 -5.50
C ARG A 76 -1.77 0.39 -6.47
N LEU A 77 -1.77 -0.82 -5.92
CA LEU A 77 -2.17 -2.06 -6.58
C LEU A 77 -3.32 -2.68 -5.78
N ASN A 78 -4.48 -2.85 -6.42
CA ASN A 78 -5.60 -3.57 -5.87
C ASN A 78 -5.72 -4.94 -6.55
N VAL A 79 -5.78 -5.99 -5.75
CA VAL A 79 -6.04 -7.35 -6.21
C VAL A 79 -7.29 -7.92 -5.59
N ARG A 80 -7.99 -8.78 -6.33
CA ARG A 80 -9.22 -9.44 -5.90
C ARG A 80 -9.13 -10.93 -6.17
N TRP A 81 -9.57 -11.72 -5.20
CA TRP A 81 -9.78 -13.15 -5.34
C TRP A 81 -11.00 -13.41 -6.25
N LYS A 82 -10.80 -14.18 -7.31
CA LYS A 82 -11.86 -14.60 -8.24
C LYS A 82 -12.28 -16.04 -7.95
N ARG A 83 -13.50 -16.39 -8.36
CA ARG A 83 -14.08 -17.74 -8.19
C ARG A 83 -13.25 -18.88 -8.82
N HIS A 84 -12.32 -18.54 -9.71
CA HIS A 84 -11.34 -19.47 -10.30
C HIS A 84 -10.15 -19.82 -9.39
N GLY A 85 -10.14 -19.36 -8.13
CA GLY A 85 -9.04 -19.63 -7.20
C GLY A 85 -7.77 -18.83 -7.50
N LYS A 86 -7.90 -17.70 -8.19
CA LYS A 86 -6.76 -16.85 -8.58
C LYS A 86 -6.94 -15.41 -8.13
N TRP A 87 -5.83 -14.76 -7.80
CA TRP A 87 -5.72 -13.33 -7.56
C TRP A 87 -5.57 -12.58 -8.88
N VAL A 88 -6.50 -11.66 -9.13
CA VAL A 88 -6.51 -10.83 -10.34
C VAL A 88 -6.32 -9.37 -9.94
N VAL A 89 -5.44 -8.68 -10.65
CA VAL A 89 -5.26 -7.23 -10.49
C VAL A 89 -6.49 -6.52 -11.04
N THR A 90 -7.17 -5.78 -10.19
CA THR A 90 -8.40 -5.04 -10.56
C THR A 90 -8.12 -3.57 -10.84
N ARG A 91 -7.14 -2.99 -10.13
CA ARG A 91 -6.75 -1.59 -10.34
C ARG A 91 -5.27 -1.43 -10.06
N PHE A 92 -4.59 -0.77 -10.99
CA PHE A 92 -3.18 -0.43 -10.85
C PHE A 92 -3.00 1.05 -11.15
N VAL A 93 -2.49 1.80 -10.17
CA VAL A 93 -2.18 3.22 -10.29
C VAL A 93 -0.67 3.36 -10.20
N LYS A 94 -0.05 3.72 -11.32
CA LYS A 94 1.40 3.91 -11.46
C LYS A 94 1.88 5.32 -11.15
N GLU A 95 0.95 6.27 -11.02
CA GLU A 95 1.26 7.68 -10.84
C GLU A 95 1.68 7.97 -9.40
N HIS A 96 2.81 8.64 -9.26
CA HIS A 96 3.38 9.06 -7.98
C HIS A 96 3.37 10.59 -7.90
N SER A 97 2.95 11.11 -6.74
CA SER A 97 2.96 12.54 -6.45
C SER A 97 4.35 13.06 -6.03
N HIS A 98 5.33 12.16 -5.93
CA HIS A 98 6.70 12.47 -5.50
C HIS A 98 7.72 11.86 -6.45
N THR A 99 8.91 12.44 -6.47
CA THR A 99 10.06 11.87 -7.17
C THR A 99 10.36 10.48 -6.63
N LEU A 100 10.53 9.53 -7.54
CA LEU A 100 10.95 8.18 -7.19
C LEU A 100 12.47 8.21 -7.06
N ASP A 101 12.96 7.78 -5.90
CA ASP A 101 14.38 7.71 -5.62
C ASP A 101 14.88 6.45 -6.35
N THR A 102 15.30 6.61 -7.60
CA THR A 102 15.93 5.52 -8.33
C THR A 102 17.11 5.07 -7.49
N PRO A 103 17.16 3.80 -7.03
CA PRO A 103 18.33 3.33 -6.30
C PRO A 103 19.52 3.52 -7.24
N ARG A 104 20.47 4.36 -6.82
CA ARG A 104 21.76 4.47 -7.51
C ARG A 104 22.36 3.07 -7.51
N LYS A 105 22.50 2.52 -8.71
CA LYS A 105 23.08 1.19 -8.96
C LYS A 105 24.51 1.13 -8.47
#